data_AF-A0A382STU5-F1
#
_entry.id   AF-A0A382STU5-F1
#
_cell.length_a   1.000
_cell.length_b   1.000
_cell.length_c   1.000
_cell.angle_alpha   90.00
_cell.angle_beta   90.00
_cell.angle_gamma   90.00
#
_symmetry.space_group_name_H-M   'P 1'
#
loop_
_entity.id
_entity.type
_entity.pdbx_description
1 polymer ?
#
loop_
_entity_poly.entity_id
_entity_poly.type
_entity_poly.pdbx_seq_one_letter_code
_entity_poly.pdbx_strand_id
1 'polypeptide(L)'
;MYKAGIPKNIFEILSSISCFKKLMNIINFTPYSALTGGLLIGFAAFIFFIFNGRLSGVSSIASDSIFNKTNRIDNLLFLLGLIIGPILYSLSGNKVESVLTNSLPLIIVAGLLVGFGTKIGNGCTSGHGVCGISRFSIRSIIATISFILTGVVTVLIFGI
;
A
#
# COMPACT_ATOMS: atom_id res chain seq x y z
N MET A 1 7.94 20.22 5.94
CA MET A 1 7.76 20.42 7.39
C MET A 1 6.26 20.51 7.68
N TYR A 2 5.59 19.39 7.94
CA TYR A 2 4.21 19.39 8.44
C TYR A 2 4.25 18.94 9.89
N LYS A 3 4.02 19.87 10.81
CA LYS A 3 3.95 19.61 12.26
C LYS A 3 2.48 19.29 12.53
N ALA A 4 2.07 18.02 12.45
CA ALA A 4 0.75 17.63 12.90
C ALA A 4 0.74 17.66 14.45
N GLY A 5 0.38 18.82 15.00
CA GLY A 5 0.06 18.95 16.40
C GLY A 5 -1.24 18.22 16.70
N ILE A 6 -1.20 17.31 17.67
CA ILE A 6 -2.35 16.56 18.20
C ILE A 6 -3.41 17.58 18.69
N PRO A 7 -4.64 17.58 18.15
CA PRO A 7 -5.65 18.56 18.54
C PRO A 7 -6.24 18.21 19.92
N LYS A 8 -6.31 19.20 20.82
CA LYS A 8 -6.74 19.05 22.22
C LYS A 8 -8.11 19.65 22.52
N ASN A 9 -8.83 20.21 21.55
CA ASN A 9 -10.16 20.82 21.77
C ASN A 9 -11.19 20.52 20.66
N ILE A 10 -12.47 20.51 21.04
CA ILE A 10 -13.63 20.34 20.13
C ILE A 10 -13.69 21.42 19.03
N PHE A 11 -13.12 22.59 19.28
CA PHE A 11 -12.99 23.67 18.30
C PHE A 11 -11.89 23.39 17.24
N GLU A 12 -10.86 22.58 17.55
CA GLU A 12 -9.87 22.10 16.57
C GLU A 12 -10.42 20.96 15.71
N ILE A 13 -11.37 20.17 16.23
CA ILE A 13 -12.13 19.19 15.42
C ILE A 13 -13.03 19.92 14.42
N LEU A 14 -13.69 21.02 14.83
CA LEU A 14 -14.41 21.92 13.91
C LEU A 14 -13.47 22.66 12.94
N SER A 15 -12.22 22.92 13.33
CA SER A 15 -11.17 23.40 12.42
C SER A 15 -10.67 22.32 11.44
N SER A 16 -10.64 21.05 11.83
CA SER A 16 -10.48 19.89 10.93
C SER A 16 -11.67 19.74 9.96
N ILE A 17 -12.87 20.19 10.35
CA ILE A 17 -14.02 20.30 9.44
C ILE A 17 -13.86 21.51 8.49
N SER A 18 -13.19 22.60 8.90
CA SER A 18 -12.70 23.62 7.97
C SER A 18 -11.54 23.13 7.08
N CYS A 19 -10.72 22.16 7.53
CA CYS A 19 -9.78 21.41 6.69
C CYS A 19 -10.52 20.53 5.68
N PHE A 20 -11.73 20.03 5.98
CA PHE A 20 -12.60 19.40 5.00
C PHE A 20 -13.11 20.40 3.93
N LYS A 21 -13.12 21.71 4.18
CA LYS A 21 -13.32 22.76 3.15
C LYS A 21 -12.16 22.79 2.12
N LYS A 22 -11.01 22.16 2.43
CA LYS A 22 -9.96 21.72 1.49
C LYS A 22 -10.38 20.54 0.61
N LEU A 23 -11.67 20.24 0.54
CA LEU A 23 -12.34 19.76 -0.68
C LEU A 23 -12.03 20.66 -1.90
N MET A 24 -11.61 21.91 -1.68
CA MET A 24 -11.17 22.88 -2.68
C MET A 24 -9.85 22.53 -3.40
N ASN A 25 -9.51 21.24 -3.53
CA ASN A 25 -8.46 20.75 -4.42
C ASN A 25 -9.00 19.70 -5.42
N ILE A 26 -10.23 19.90 -5.92
CA ILE A 26 -10.71 19.28 -7.18
C ILE A 26 -9.79 19.66 -8.38
N ILE A 27 -8.94 20.68 -8.19
CA ILE A 27 -7.90 21.20 -9.11
C ILE A 27 -6.66 20.28 -9.33
N ASN A 28 -6.66 19.04 -8.82
CA ASN A 28 -5.71 18.01 -9.26
C ASN A 28 -6.37 16.62 -9.42
N PHE A 29 -7.64 16.59 -9.85
CA PHE A 29 -8.18 15.33 -10.39
C PHE A 29 -7.41 15.00 -11.67
N THR A 30 -6.53 14.00 -11.59
CA THR A 30 -5.80 13.44 -12.72
C THR A 30 -6.42 12.09 -13.11
N PRO A 31 -7.70 12.06 -13.56
CA PRO A 31 -8.42 10.81 -13.80
C PRO A 31 -7.68 9.92 -14.80
N TYR A 32 -7.05 10.53 -15.81
CA TYR A 32 -6.23 9.82 -16.78
C TYR A 32 -5.01 9.14 -16.14
N SER A 33 -4.30 9.80 -15.22
CA SER A 33 -3.13 9.22 -14.56
C SER A 33 -3.52 8.12 -13.56
N ALA A 34 -4.61 8.32 -12.82
CA ALA A 34 -5.12 7.30 -11.91
C ALA A 34 -5.63 6.06 -12.67
N LEU A 35 -6.33 6.27 -13.79
CA LEU A 35 -6.83 5.20 -14.65
C LEU A 35 -5.68 4.43 -15.29
N THR A 36 -4.68 5.10 -15.86
CA THR A 36 -3.53 4.42 -16.48
C THR A 36 -2.72 3.64 -15.45
N GLY A 37 -2.49 4.19 -14.27
CA GLY A 37 -1.82 3.48 -13.17
C GLY A 37 -2.59 2.23 -12.72
N GLY A 38 -3.91 2.36 -12.51
CA GLY A 38 -4.77 1.23 -12.15
C GLY A 38 -4.80 0.14 -13.23
N LEU A 39 -4.88 0.53 -14.50
CA LEU A 39 -4.87 -0.39 -15.64
C LEU A 39 -3.52 -1.13 -15.73
N LEU A 40 -2.39 -0.43 -15.54
CA LEU A 40 -1.06 -1.04 -15.53
C LEU A 40 -0.89 -2.06 -14.38
N ILE A 41 -1.31 -1.72 -13.16
CA ILE A 41 -1.23 -2.63 -12.00
C ILE A 41 -2.14 -3.85 -12.22
N GLY A 42 -3.37 -3.62 -12.69
CA GLY A 42 -4.32 -4.70 -13.00
C GLY A 42 -3.81 -5.62 -14.11
N PHE A 43 -3.23 -5.05 -15.17
CA PHE A 43 -2.65 -5.80 -16.28
C PHE A 43 -1.43 -6.62 -15.85
N ALA A 44 -0.56 -6.05 -15.01
CA ALA A 44 0.57 -6.78 -14.43
C ALA A 44 0.12 -7.96 -13.55
N ALA A 45 -0.90 -7.76 -12.71
CA ALA A 45 -1.48 -8.83 -11.89
C ALA A 45 -2.16 -9.92 -12.75
N PHE A 46 -2.81 -9.53 -13.83
CA PHE A 46 -3.45 -10.44 -14.78
C PHE A 46 -2.43 -11.31 -15.52
N ILE A 47 -1.35 -10.72 -16.03
CA ILE A 47 -0.24 -11.47 -16.63
C ILE A 47 0.34 -12.46 -15.62
N PHE A 48 0.64 -12.02 -14.41
CA PHE A 48 1.17 -12.91 -13.38
C PHE A 48 0.23 -14.08 -13.07
N PHE A 49 -1.08 -13.82 -13.04
CA PHE A 49 -2.10 -14.86 -12.83
C PHE A 49 -2.13 -15.88 -13.98
N ILE A 50 -2.03 -15.45 -15.24
CA ILE A 50 -2.00 -16.37 -16.39
C ILE A 50 -0.77 -17.28 -16.38
N PHE A 51 0.41 -16.72 -16.12
CA PHE A 51 1.66 -17.49 -16.16
C PHE A 51 1.81 -18.44 -14.97
N ASN A 52 1.47 -17.98 -13.76
CA ASN A 52 1.69 -18.77 -12.54
C ASN A 52 0.45 -19.49 -12.02
N GLY A 53 -0.75 -19.21 -12.56
CA GLY A 53 -2.02 -19.79 -12.11
C GLY A 53 -2.45 -19.38 -10.70
N ARG A 54 -1.78 -18.41 -10.07
CA ARG A 54 -2.03 -17.96 -8.69
C ARG A 54 -2.18 -16.44 -8.59
N LEU A 55 -2.95 -15.99 -7.61
CA LEU A 55 -3.21 -14.58 -7.34
C LEU A 55 -1.97 -13.89 -6.76
N SER A 56 -1.70 -12.64 -7.15
CA SER A 56 -0.51 -11.91 -6.72
C SER A 56 -0.72 -11.20 -5.36
N GLY A 57 -0.02 -11.65 -4.32
CA GLY A 57 0.12 -10.94 -3.05
C GLY A 57 1.59 -10.73 -2.72
N VAL A 58 2.04 -9.48 -2.54
CA VAL A 58 3.47 -9.16 -2.38
C VAL A 58 4.07 -9.88 -1.17
N SER A 59 3.39 -9.88 -0.01
CA SER A 59 3.88 -10.58 1.18
C SER A 59 3.98 -12.10 0.99
N SER A 60 3.01 -12.70 0.28
CA SER A 60 3.00 -14.14 0.00
C SER A 60 4.11 -14.51 -0.99
N ILE A 61 4.27 -13.74 -2.06
CA ILE A 61 5.34 -13.90 -3.06
C ILE A 61 6.71 -13.74 -2.40
N ALA A 62 6.88 -12.75 -1.53
CA ALA A 62 8.11 -12.53 -0.77
C ALA A 62 8.42 -13.72 0.14
N SER A 63 7.45 -14.22 0.90
CA SER A 63 7.66 -15.40 1.75
C SER A 63 7.92 -16.66 0.94
N ASP A 64 7.19 -16.87 -0.15
CA ASP A 64 7.35 -18.05 -1.02
C ASP A 64 8.71 -18.05 -1.70
N SER A 65 9.26 -16.88 -2.04
CA SER A 65 10.61 -16.76 -2.61
C SER A 65 11.72 -17.21 -1.65
N ILE A 66 11.48 -17.10 -0.33
CA ILE A 66 12.46 -17.45 0.70
C ILE A 66 12.29 -18.91 1.14
N PHE A 67 11.05 -19.31 1.44
CA PHE A 67 10.75 -20.60 2.09
C PHE A 67 10.37 -21.72 1.13
N ASN A 68 9.90 -21.41 -0.09
CA ASN A 68 9.36 -22.40 -1.01
C ASN A 68 10.16 -22.45 -2.33
N LYS A 69 10.35 -23.65 -2.89
CA LYS A 69 11.13 -23.81 -4.15
C LYS A 69 10.26 -23.78 -5.42
N THR A 70 8.96 -24.02 -5.31
CA THR A 70 8.04 -24.03 -6.45
C THR A 70 7.83 -22.61 -7.00
N ASN A 71 8.11 -22.41 -8.29
CA ASN A 71 7.96 -21.13 -9.01
C ASN A 71 8.76 -19.97 -8.38
N ARG A 72 9.95 -20.28 -7.84
CA ARG A 72 10.85 -19.30 -7.21
C ARG A 72 11.39 -18.27 -8.19
N ILE A 73 11.64 -18.67 -9.43
CA ILE A 73 12.15 -17.76 -10.48
C ILE A 73 11.12 -16.67 -10.77
N ASP A 74 9.85 -17.04 -10.96
CA ASP A 74 8.78 -16.07 -11.28
C ASP A 74 8.51 -15.11 -10.11
N ASN A 75 8.60 -15.61 -8.87
CA ASN A 75 8.51 -14.79 -7.66
C ASN A 75 9.65 -13.78 -7.56
N LEU A 76 10.88 -14.23 -7.80
CA LEU A 76 12.05 -13.35 -7.81
C LEU A 76 11.95 -12.31 -8.93
N LEU A 77 11.52 -12.70 -10.13
CA LEU A 77 11.32 -11.78 -11.26
C LEU A 77 10.28 -10.71 -10.93
N PHE A 78 9.17 -11.10 -10.29
CA PHE A 78 8.14 -10.15 -9.85
C PHE A 78 8.68 -9.17 -8.80
N LEU A 79 9.41 -9.66 -7.80
CA LEU A 79 10.02 -8.83 -6.76
C LEU A 79 11.10 -7.89 -7.33
N LEU A 80 11.92 -8.37 -8.27
CA LEU A 80 12.89 -7.55 -8.97
C LEU A 80 12.19 -6.46 -9.78
N GLY A 81 11.10 -6.77 -10.48
CA GLY A 81 10.30 -5.77 -11.20
C GLY A 81 9.78 -4.66 -10.28
N LEU A 82 9.32 -5.03 -9.07
CA LEU A 82 8.84 -4.07 -8.07
C LEU A 82 9.95 -3.13 -7.58
N ILE A 83 11.21 -3.61 -7.48
CA ILE A 83 12.36 -2.80 -7.07
C ILE A 83 12.89 -1.95 -8.25
N ILE A 84 12.97 -2.53 -9.44
CA ILE A 84 13.52 -1.87 -10.64
C ILE A 84 12.60 -0.73 -11.09
N GLY A 85 11.28 -0.87 -11.00
CA GLY A 85 10.30 0.16 -11.38
C GLY A 85 10.58 1.56 -10.80
N PRO A 86 10.59 1.73 -9.47
CA PRO A 86 10.88 3.03 -8.84
C PRO A 86 12.32 3.50 -9.08
N ILE A 87 13.29 2.60 -9.26
CA ILE A 87 14.67 2.97 -9.61
C ILE A 87 14.72 3.60 -11.01
N LEU A 88 14.10 2.96 -12.01
CA LEU A 88 14.01 3.50 -13.36
C LEU A 88 13.24 4.83 -13.39
N TYR A 89 12.18 4.95 -12.59
CA TYR A 89 11.45 6.21 -12.45
C TYR A 89 12.32 7.32 -11.86
N SER A 90 13.14 7.00 -10.85
CA SER A 90 14.07 7.95 -10.25
C SER A 90 15.17 8.42 -11.21
N LEU A 91 15.54 7.64 -12.22
CA LEU A 91 16.52 8.04 -13.25
C LEU A 91 15.95 9.10 -14.22
N SER A 92 14.63 9.23 -14.32
CA SER A 92 13.95 10.18 -15.21
C SER A 92 13.99 11.64 -14.69
N GLY A 93 14.77 11.92 -13.65
CA GLY A 93 14.97 13.26 -13.08
C GLY A 93 13.90 13.72 -12.09
N ASN A 94 12.84 12.93 -11.90
CA ASN A 94 11.81 13.18 -10.90
C ASN A 94 12.23 12.63 -9.53
N LYS A 95 12.25 13.49 -8.50
CA LYS A 95 12.54 13.06 -7.13
C LYS A 95 11.32 12.35 -6.56
N VAL A 96 11.51 11.11 -6.13
CA VAL A 96 10.52 10.39 -5.32
C VAL A 96 10.57 11.00 -3.91
N GLU A 97 9.57 11.80 -3.55
CA GLU A 97 9.45 12.33 -2.20
C GLU A 97 9.08 11.20 -1.23
N SER A 98 10.08 10.66 -0.53
CA SER A 98 9.88 9.69 0.53
C SER A 98 9.89 10.40 1.89
N VAL A 99 8.71 10.48 2.52
CA VAL A 99 8.61 10.94 3.91
C VAL A 99 8.99 9.77 4.81
N LEU A 100 10.29 9.63 5.08
CA LEU A 100 10.80 8.65 6.04
C LEU A 100 10.91 9.29 7.42
N THR A 101 10.48 8.54 8.43
CA THR A 101 10.73 8.92 9.82
C THR A 101 12.20 8.62 10.17
N ASN A 102 12.86 9.48 10.93
CA ASN A 102 14.28 9.30 11.28
C ASN A 102 14.53 8.21 12.35
N SER A 103 13.49 7.67 12.98
CA SER A 103 13.61 6.64 14.02
C SER A 103 13.65 5.23 13.43
N LEU A 104 14.87 4.73 13.19
CA LEU A 104 15.18 3.33 12.89
C LEU A 104 14.41 2.30 13.75
N PRO A 105 14.34 2.42 15.10
CA PRO A 105 13.61 1.44 15.91
C PRO A 105 12.11 1.39 15.58
N LEU A 106 11.50 2.53 15.23
CA LEU A 106 10.09 2.57 14.85
C LEU A 106 9.85 1.84 13.53
N ILE A 107 10.76 2.00 12.55
CA ILE A 107 10.68 1.33 11.25
C ILE A 107 10.79 -0.19 11.42
N ILE A 108 11.74 -0.66 12.23
CA ILE A 108 11.94 -2.10 12.48
C ILE A 108 10.70 -2.69 13.15
N VAL A 109 10.20 -2.06 14.22
CA VAL A 109 9.02 -2.52 14.95
C VAL A 109 7.78 -2.50 14.04
N ALA A 110 7.55 -1.42 13.31
CA ALA A 110 6.43 -1.32 12.37
C ALA A 110 6.49 -2.40 11.28
N GLY A 111 7.67 -2.64 10.70
CA GLY A 111 7.89 -3.69 9.70
C GLY A 111 7.60 -5.09 10.23
N LEU A 112 8.03 -5.40 11.46
CA LEU A 112 7.75 -6.68 12.11
C LEU A 112 6.25 -6.87 12.41
N LEU A 113 5.58 -5.85 12.94
CA LEU A 113 4.14 -5.90 13.19
C LEU A 113 3.35 -6.08 11.89
N VAL A 114 3.69 -5.37 10.83
CA VAL A 114 3.04 -5.52 9.51
C VAL A 114 3.30 -6.91 8.94
N GLY A 115 4.55 -7.39 9.00
CA GLY A 115 4.90 -8.74 8.56
C GLY A 115 4.08 -9.82 9.27
N PHE A 116 4.03 -9.76 10.60
CA PHE A 116 3.25 -10.68 11.42
C PHE A 116 1.74 -10.59 11.12
N GLY A 117 1.22 -9.36 11.01
CA GLY A 117 -0.18 -9.10 10.69
C GLY A 117 -0.59 -9.66 9.32
N THR A 118 0.23 -9.49 8.28
CA THR A 118 -0.05 -10.05 6.95
C THR A 118 -0.02 -11.58 6.94
N LYS A 119 0.78 -12.21 7.81
CA LYS A 119 0.78 -13.67 7.96
C LYS A 119 -0.48 -14.18 8.63
N ILE A 120 -0.94 -13.54 9.71
CA ILE A 120 -2.20 -13.89 10.38
C ILE A 120 -3.40 -13.65 9.46
N GLY A 121 -3.38 -12.55 8.71
CA GLY A 121 -4.41 -12.21 7.73
C GLY A 121 -4.45 -13.13 6.51
N ASN A 122 -3.52 -14.10 6.38
CA ASN A 122 -3.33 -14.93 5.18
C ASN A 122 -3.18 -14.11 3.89
N GLY A 123 -2.63 -12.90 3.98
CA GLY A 123 -2.50 -12.01 2.84
C GLY A 123 -2.11 -10.59 3.24
N CYS A 124 -1.84 -9.79 2.21
CA CYS A 124 -1.52 -8.37 2.33
C CYS A 124 -2.61 -7.51 1.68
N THR A 125 -2.54 -6.21 1.87
CA THR A 125 -3.46 -5.23 1.26
C THR A 125 -3.48 -5.33 -0.27
N SER A 126 -2.35 -5.61 -0.93
CA SER A 126 -2.32 -5.77 -2.39
C SER A 126 -3.07 -7.03 -2.84
N GLY A 127 -2.91 -8.15 -2.13
CA GLY A 127 -3.57 -9.41 -2.45
C GLY A 127 -5.07 -9.37 -2.16
N HIS A 128 -5.46 -8.88 -0.97
CA HIS A 128 -6.86 -8.74 -0.61
C HIS A 128 -7.57 -7.62 -1.36
N GLY A 129 -6.90 -6.49 -1.55
CA GLY A 129 -7.45 -5.32 -2.23
C GLY A 129 -7.55 -5.52 -3.74
N VAL A 130 -6.42 -5.71 -4.43
CA VAL A 130 -6.40 -5.75 -5.90
C VAL A 130 -7.04 -7.04 -6.42
N CYS A 131 -6.53 -8.19 -5.99
CA CYS A 131 -6.97 -9.49 -6.50
C CYS A 131 -8.27 -9.98 -5.83
N GLY A 132 -8.40 -9.79 -4.52
CA GLY A 132 -9.49 -10.37 -3.72
C GLY A 132 -10.83 -9.63 -3.83
N ILE A 133 -10.83 -8.29 -3.90
CA ILE A 133 -12.06 -7.51 -4.14
C ILE A 133 -12.57 -7.75 -5.56
N SER A 134 -11.68 -7.90 -6.55
CA SER A 134 -12.04 -8.21 -7.94
C SER A 134 -12.79 -9.54 -8.10
N ARG A 135 -12.63 -10.48 -7.15
CA ARG A 135 -13.38 -11.76 -7.09
C ARG A 135 -14.69 -11.65 -6.29
N PHE A 136 -15.07 -10.47 -5.82
CA PHE A 136 -16.24 -10.25 -4.95
C PHE A 136 -16.24 -11.13 -3.68
N SER A 137 -15.07 -11.39 -3.10
CA SER A 137 -15.01 -12.14 -1.84
C SER A 137 -15.28 -11.23 -0.64
N ILE A 138 -16.35 -11.53 0.11
CA ILE A 138 -16.72 -10.84 1.35
C ILE A 138 -15.56 -10.82 2.36
N ARG A 139 -14.86 -11.96 2.50
CA ARG A 139 -13.70 -12.07 3.40
C ARG A 139 -12.61 -11.05 3.06
N SER A 140 -12.39 -10.84 1.76
CA SER A 140 -11.37 -9.92 1.27
C SER A 140 -11.74 -8.46 1.50
N ILE A 141 -13.02 -8.13 1.28
CA ILE A 141 -13.56 -6.79 1.54
C ILE A 141 -13.38 -6.42 3.01
N ILE A 142 -13.75 -7.33 3.93
CA ILE A 142 -13.61 -7.12 5.37
C ILE A 142 -12.14 -6.93 5.77
N ALA A 143 -11.24 -7.76 5.23
CA ALA A 143 -9.80 -7.64 5.48
C ALA A 143 -9.22 -6.32 4.97
N THR A 144 -9.61 -5.86 3.78
CA THR A 144 -9.15 -4.58 3.25
C THR A 144 -9.66 -3.41 4.07
N ILE A 145 -10.93 -3.44 4.50
CA ILE A 145 -11.51 -2.40 5.37
C ILE A 145 -10.77 -2.32 6.70
N SER A 146 -10.47 -3.46 7.34
CA SER A 146 -9.75 -3.47 8.62
C SER A 146 -8.32 -2.94 8.49
N PHE A 147 -7.61 -3.28 7.41
CA PHE A 147 -6.27 -2.73 7.14
C PHE A 147 -6.29 -1.22 6.94
N ILE A 148 -7.24 -0.70 6.15
CA ILE A 148 -7.39 0.74 5.91
C ILE A 148 -7.75 1.46 7.21
N LEU A 149 -8.72 0.95 7.98
CA LEU A 149 -9.10 1.53 9.28
C LEU A 149 -7.92 1.60 10.24
N THR A 150 -7.15 0.51 10.35
CA THR A 150 -5.97 0.47 11.23
C THR A 150 -4.92 1.48 10.78
N GLY A 151 -4.70 1.64 9.46
CA GLY A 151 -3.80 2.64 8.90
C GLY A 151 -4.24 4.06 9.24
N VAL A 152 -5.53 4.37 9.06
CA VAL A 152 -6.12 5.68 9.43
C VAL A 152 -5.92 5.95 10.92
N VAL A 153 -6.23 4.99 11.78
CA VAL A 153 -6.05 5.12 13.24
C VAL A 153 -4.57 5.33 13.59
N THR A 154 -3.65 4.61 12.94
CA THR A 154 -2.21 4.75 13.18
C THR A 154 -1.72 6.16 12.82
N VAL A 155 -2.14 6.69 11.68
CA VAL A 155 -1.80 8.07 11.26
C VAL A 155 -2.38 9.09 12.25
N LEU A 156 -3.61 8.90 12.70
CA LEU A 156 -4.25 9.80 13.67
C LEU A 156 -3.54 9.81 15.04
N ILE A 157 -3.02 8.66 15.48
CA ILE A 157 -2.32 8.54 16.77
C ILE A 157 -0.90 9.11 16.67
N PHE A 158 -0.15 8.75 15.63
CA PHE A 158 1.25 9.12 15.50
C PHE A 158 1.46 10.50 14.85
N GLY A 159 0.45 11.08 14.18
CA GLY A 159 0.51 12.43 13.63
C GLY A 159 1.65 12.63 12.63
N ILE A 160 1.87 11.65 11.75
CA ILE A 160 2.80 11.75 10.61
C ILE A 160 1.99 12.21 9.40
#